data_AF-A0A535ZEQ9-F1
#
_entry.id   AF-A0A535ZEQ9-F1
#
_cell.length_a   1.000
_cell.length_b   1.000
_cell.length_c   1.000
_cell.angle_alpha   90.00
_cell.angle_beta   90.00
_cell.angle_gamma   90.00
#
_symmetry.space_group_name_H-M   'P 1'
#
loop_
_entity.id
_entity.type
_entity.pdbx_description
1 polymer ?
#
loop_
_entity_poly.entity_id
_entity_poly.type
_entity_poly.pdbx_seq_one_letter_code
_entity_poly.pdbx_strand_id
1 'polypeptide(L)'
;MPTPESELSGLVDALSSARPAPASGSAAAATTALAAALLEKVARLSAKHWADAARAQKRAHALRLRSEELIQLDSLAYLEFVHATRSGRGVDAARQKTIDVPMAIAGSAARVIDLARDLETNGNPNLRADAAAAAILAQAAATTAEMLVRVNESARPQASRDRAGGPGRAPARSRGSDRPSPPHTARGDRSKPAVRRPESLRSRSASAGSQSTRPARRRGESR
;
A
#
# COMPACT_ATOMS: atom_id res chain seq x y z
N MET A 1 -17.82 23.03 -27.94
CA MET A 1 -18.33 21.83 -27.23
C MET A 1 -17.35 21.53 -26.11
N PRO A 2 -17.74 21.55 -24.82
CA PRO A 2 -16.86 21.02 -23.79
C PRO A 2 -16.56 19.56 -24.16
N THR A 3 -15.28 19.19 -24.19
CA THR A 3 -14.89 17.78 -24.35
C THR A 3 -15.50 17.00 -23.20
N PRO A 4 -16.14 15.84 -23.42
CA PRO A 4 -16.59 15.01 -22.32
C PRO A 4 -15.38 14.72 -21.43
N GLU A 5 -15.47 15.08 -20.15
CA GLU A 5 -14.42 14.74 -19.19
C GLU A 5 -14.19 13.23 -19.23
N SER A 6 -12.94 12.83 -19.39
CA SER A 6 -12.59 11.41 -19.31
C SER A 6 -12.86 10.89 -17.91
N GLU A 7 -13.23 9.62 -17.78
CA GLU A 7 -13.40 8.97 -16.47
C GLU A 7 -12.14 9.10 -15.59
N LEU A 8 -10.96 9.13 -16.21
CA LEU A 8 -9.70 9.39 -15.52
C LEU A 8 -9.63 10.79 -14.93
N SER A 9 -10.06 11.83 -15.67
CA SER A 9 -10.12 13.21 -15.14
C SER A 9 -11.06 13.26 -13.95
N GLY A 10 -12.27 12.70 -14.10
CA GLY A 10 -13.24 12.67 -13.01
C GLY A 10 -12.71 11.98 -11.75
N LEU A 11 -11.94 10.89 -11.88
CA LEU A 11 -11.30 10.23 -10.75
C LEU A 11 -10.21 11.10 -10.11
N VAL A 12 -9.36 11.75 -10.91
CA VAL A 12 -8.27 12.60 -10.43
C VAL A 12 -8.81 13.85 -9.72
N ASP A 13 -9.84 14.49 -10.28
CA ASP A 13 -10.53 15.62 -9.68
C ASP A 13 -11.22 15.19 -8.37
N ALA A 14 -11.77 13.97 -8.33
CA ALA A 14 -12.36 13.43 -7.11
C ALA A 14 -11.32 13.15 -6.01
N LEU A 15 -10.19 12.55 -6.35
CA LEU A 15 -9.10 12.24 -5.41
C LEU A 15 -8.43 13.51 -4.84
N SER A 16 -8.42 14.60 -5.60
CA SER A 16 -7.86 15.89 -5.18
C SER A 16 -8.87 16.80 -4.46
N SER A 17 -10.13 16.36 -4.35
CA SER A 17 -11.18 17.11 -3.67
C SER A 17 -11.15 16.97 -2.15
N ALA A 18 -11.88 17.82 -1.44
CA ALA A 18 -12.05 17.74 0.03
C ALA A 18 -13.00 16.62 0.48
N ARG A 19 -13.50 15.78 -0.43
CA ARG A 19 -14.44 14.70 -0.11
C ARG A 19 -13.73 13.55 0.60
N PRO A 20 -14.42 12.82 1.51
CA PRO A 20 -13.84 11.69 2.24
C PRO A 20 -13.47 10.49 1.35
N ALA A 21 -14.12 10.34 0.19
CA ALA A 21 -13.83 9.33 -0.81
C ALA A 21 -14.05 9.92 -2.22
N PRO A 22 -13.35 9.43 -3.27
CA PRO A 22 -12.34 8.36 -3.27
C PRO A 22 -11.05 8.73 -2.53
N ALA A 23 -10.29 7.71 -2.12
CA ALA A 23 -9.02 7.87 -1.39
C ALA A 23 -7.95 6.88 -1.89
N SER A 24 -6.96 6.55 -1.04
CA SER A 24 -5.81 5.72 -1.43
C SER A 24 -6.18 4.30 -1.87
N GLY A 25 -7.25 3.69 -1.34
CA GLY A 25 -7.73 2.38 -1.80
C GLY A 25 -8.25 2.43 -3.24
N SER A 26 -9.08 3.43 -3.53
CA SER A 26 -9.60 3.72 -4.86
C SER A 26 -8.47 4.01 -5.85
N ALA A 27 -7.41 4.72 -5.43
CA ALA A 27 -6.21 4.95 -6.24
C ALA A 27 -5.40 3.66 -6.49
N ALA A 28 -5.28 2.77 -5.49
CA ALA A 28 -4.63 1.47 -5.64
C ALA A 28 -5.41 0.56 -6.61
N ALA A 29 -6.75 0.53 -6.51
CA ALA A 29 -7.61 -0.17 -7.44
C ALA A 29 -7.45 0.35 -8.88
N ALA A 30 -7.44 1.67 -9.06
CA ALA A 30 -7.22 2.31 -10.36
C ALA A 30 -5.83 1.98 -10.95
N THR A 31 -4.80 1.99 -10.11
CA THR A 31 -3.43 1.60 -10.52
C THR A 31 -3.39 0.13 -10.97
N THR A 32 -4.12 -0.74 -10.28
CA THR A 32 -4.25 -2.16 -10.68
C THR A 32 -4.99 -2.30 -12.02
N ALA A 33 -6.05 -1.52 -12.25
CA ALA A 33 -6.78 -1.51 -13.51
C ALA A 33 -5.89 -1.05 -14.68
N LEU A 34 -5.08 -0.01 -14.48
CA LEU A 34 -4.11 0.49 -15.46
C LEU A 34 -3.05 -0.56 -15.79
N ALA A 35 -2.50 -1.23 -14.77
CA ALA A 35 -1.54 -2.32 -14.97
C ALA A 35 -2.16 -3.49 -15.75
N ALA A 36 -3.38 -3.90 -15.40
CA ALA A 36 -4.10 -4.95 -16.11
C ALA A 36 -4.42 -4.56 -17.58
N ALA A 37 -4.80 -3.30 -17.83
CA ALA A 37 -5.01 -2.78 -19.18
C ALA A 37 -3.74 -2.82 -20.03
N LEU A 38 -2.59 -2.47 -19.43
CA LEU A 38 -1.30 -2.56 -20.09
C LEU A 38 -0.97 -4.01 -20.44
N LEU A 39 -1.17 -4.97 -19.53
CA LEU A 39 -0.98 -6.39 -19.85
C LEU A 39 -1.98 -6.91 -20.90
N GLU A 40 -3.19 -6.38 -20.94
CA GLU A 40 -4.17 -6.74 -21.98
C GLU A 40 -3.64 -6.35 -23.37
N LYS A 41 -3.04 -5.16 -23.50
CA LYS A 41 -2.35 -4.71 -24.72
C LYS A 41 -1.16 -5.62 -25.03
N VAL A 42 -0.32 -5.93 -24.05
CA VAL A 42 0.85 -6.81 -24.25
C VAL A 42 0.42 -8.19 -24.74
N ALA A 43 -0.58 -8.80 -24.09
CA ALA A 43 -1.12 -10.10 -24.48
C ALA A 43 -1.70 -10.06 -25.91
N ARG A 44 -2.49 -9.03 -26.25
CA ARG A 44 -3.05 -8.84 -27.59
C ARG A 44 -1.97 -8.79 -28.67
N LEU A 45 -0.87 -8.08 -28.41
CA LEU A 45 0.26 -7.95 -29.33
C LEU A 45 1.25 -9.14 -29.25
N SER A 46 0.94 -10.14 -28.43
CA SER A 46 1.74 -11.38 -28.27
C SER A 46 1.15 -12.58 -29.02
N ALA A 47 0.05 -12.43 -29.76
CA ALA A 47 -0.64 -13.54 -30.45
C ALA A 47 0.24 -14.38 -31.39
N LYS A 48 1.28 -13.77 -32.00
CA LYS A 48 2.25 -14.46 -32.86
C LYS A 48 3.40 -15.14 -32.10
N HIS A 49 3.57 -14.80 -30.82
CA HIS A 49 4.72 -15.21 -30.01
C HIS A 49 4.33 -16.31 -29.01
N TRP A 50 3.09 -16.29 -28.52
CA TRP A 50 2.63 -17.18 -27.47
C TRP A 50 1.25 -17.75 -27.77
N ALA A 51 1.15 -19.09 -27.80
CA ALA A 51 -0.10 -19.78 -28.07
C ALA A 51 -1.23 -19.43 -27.08
N ASP A 52 -0.88 -19.19 -25.81
CA ASP A 52 -1.84 -18.81 -24.76
C ASP A 52 -2.12 -17.29 -24.69
N ALA A 53 -1.60 -16.48 -25.61
CA ALA A 53 -1.79 -15.03 -25.62
C ALA A 53 -3.28 -14.61 -25.56
N ALA A 54 -4.17 -15.32 -26.25
CA ALA A 54 -5.61 -15.04 -26.21
C ALA A 54 -6.22 -15.30 -24.82
N ARG A 55 -5.75 -16.35 -24.12
CA ARG A 55 -6.17 -16.66 -22.75
C ARG A 55 -5.64 -15.60 -21.77
N ALA A 56 -4.38 -15.20 -21.94
CA ALA A 56 -3.76 -14.14 -21.15
C ALA A 56 -4.47 -12.79 -21.33
N GLN A 57 -4.87 -12.46 -22.56
CA GLN A 57 -5.65 -11.25 -22.84
C GLN A 57 -7.00 -11.29 -22.09
N LYS A 58 -7.73 -12.41 -22.13
CA LYS A 58 -8.98 -12.56 -21.39
C LYS A 58 -8.79 -12.43 -19.88
N ARG A 59 -7.70 -13.00 -19.33
CA ARG A 59 -7.33 -12.85 -17.91
C ARG A 59 -7.05 -11.39 -17.56
N ALA A 60 -6.25 -10.69 -18.37
CA ALA A 60 -5.95 -9.27 -18.17
C ALA A 60 -7.22 -8.40 -18.22
N HIS A 61 -8.09 -8.64 -19.20
CA HIS A 61 -9.37 -7.94 -19.32
C HIS A 61 -10.26 -8.15 -18.08
N ALA A 62 -10.38 -9.39 -17.60
CA ALA A 62 -11.16 -9.69 -16.40
C ALA A 62 -10.58 -9.00 -15.14
N LEU A 63 -9.25 -8.98 -14.99
CA LEU A 63 -8.59 -8.27 -13.90
C LEU A 63 -8.83 -6.76 -13.99
N ARG A 64 -8.77 -6.18 -15.20
CA ARG A 64 -9.07 -4.77 -15.45
C ARG A 64 -10.48 -4.42 -14.99
N LEU A 65 -11.50 -5.13 -15.49
CA LEU A 65 -12.89 -4.87 -15.12
C LEU A 65 -13.14 -5.03 -13.62
N ARG A 66 -12.56 -6.07 -13.01
CA ARG A 66 -12.68 -6.27 -11.56
C ARG A 66 -12.02 -5.13 -10.78
N SER A 67 -10.87 -4.65 -11.22
CA SER A 67 -10.18 -3.53 -10.59
C SER A 67 -10.93 -2.20 -10.77
N GLU A 68 -11.57 -1.97 -11.92
CA GLU A 68 -12.47 -0.82 -12.14
C GLU A 68 -13.65 -0.84 -11.16
N GLU A 69 -14.27 -2.00 -10.96
CA GLU A 69 -15.34 -2.18 -9.95
C GLU A 69 -14.83 -1.89 -8.52
N LEU A 70 -13.63 -2.34 -8.19
CA LEU A 70 -13.02 -2.15 -6.87
C LEU A 70 -12.76 -0.66 -6.53
N ILE A 71 -12.60 0.21 -7.53
CA ILE A 71 -12.50 1.67 -7.30
C ILE A 71 -13.76 2.18 -6.61
N GLN A 72 -14.93 1.79 -7.12
CA GLN A 72 -16.22 2.21 -6.58
C GLN A 72 -16.51 1.52 -5.24
N LEU A 73 -16.23 0.23 -5.14
CA LEU A 73 -16.45 -0.54 -3.90
C LEU A 73 -15.63 0.01 -2.73
N ASP A 74 -14.40 0.46 -2.96
CA ASP A 74 -13.56 1.06 -1.91
C ASP A 74 -14.18 2.36 -1.39
N SER A 75 -14.60 3.24 -2.32
CA SER A 75 -15.27 4.49 -1.98
C SER A 75 -16.56 4.24 -1.18
N LEU A 76 -17.39 3.28 -1.62
CA LEU A 76 -18.63 2.91 -0.94
C LEU A 76 -18.37 2.32 0.44
N ALA A 77 -17.43 1.39 0.57
CA ALA A 77 -17.07 0.78 1.85
C ALA A 77 -16.64 1.84 2.88
N TYR A 78 -15.83 2.82 2.46
CA TYR A 78 -15.41 3.90 3.35
C TYR A 78 -16.56 4.83 3.76
N LEU A 79 -17.41 5.24 2.81
CA LEU A 79 -18.56 6.09 3.10
C LEU A 79 -19.57 5.40 4.02
N GLU A 80 -19.85 4.11 3.80
CA GLU A 80 -20.68 3.29 4.67
C GLU A 80 -20.09 3.20 6.09
N PHE A 81 -18.77 3.00 6.21
CA PHE A 81 -18.10 2.97 7.51
C PHE A 81 -18.19 4.30 8.25
N VAL A 82 -18.00 5.43 7.56
CA VAL A 82 -18.17 6.77 8.14
C VAL A 82 -19.60 6.97 8.64
N HIS A 83 -20.60 6.58 7.84
CA HIS A 83 -22.02 6.68 8.21
C HIS A 83 -22.38 5.76 9.40
N ALA A 84 -21.93 4.51 9.37
CA ALA A 84 -22.13 3.55 10.45
C ALA A 84 -21.53 4.05 11.77
N THR A 85 -20.31 4.61 11.72
CA THR A 85 -19.63 5.17 12.88
C THR A 85 -20.38 6.36 13.47
N ARG A 86 -20.92 7.25 12.64
CA ARG A 86 -21.73 8.40 13.10
C ARG A 86 -23.08 7.98 13.70
N SER A 87 -23.71 6.95 13.13
CA SER A 87 -25.02 6.47 13.56
C SER A 87 -24.96 5.46 14.71
N GLY A 88 -23.77 4.90 15.00
CA GLY A 88 -23.59 3.83 15.98
C GLY A 88 -24.18 2.47 15.58
N ARG A 89 -24.69 2.33 14.35
CA ARG A 89 -25.38 1.12 13.87
C ARG A 89 -24.58 0.44 12.76
N GLY A 90 -24.42 -0.88 12.85
CA GLY A 90 -23.77 -1.68 11.80
C GLY A 90 -22.27 -1.41 11.62
N VAL A 91 -21.60 -0.84 12.63
CA VAL A 91 -20.18 -0.43 12.56
C VAL A 91 -19.27 -1.61 12.20
N ASP A 92 -19.48 -2.77 12.80
CA ASP A 92 -18.63 -3.94 12.58
C ASP A 92 -18.72 -4.47 11.15
N ALA A 93 -19.94 -4.54 10.60
CA ALA A 93 -20.15 -4.97 9.21
C ALA A 93 -19.56 -3.97 8.20
N ALA A 94 -19.75 -2.67 8.43
CA ALA A 94 -19.18 -1.64 7.57
C ALA A 94 -17.65 -1.60 7.67
N ARG A 95 -17.08 -1.83 8.86
CA ARG A 95 -15.63 -1.98 9.06
C ARG A 95 -15.09 -3.21 8.34
N GLN A 96 -15.79 -4.34 8.36
CA GLN A 96 -15.32 -5.54 7.68
C GLN A 96 -15.15 -5.27 6.17
N LYS A 97 -16.05 -4.51 5.56
CA LYS A 97 -15.91 -4.09 4.15
C LYS A 97 -14.66 -3.24 3.89
N THR A 98 -14.23 -2.41 4.84
CA THR A 98 -12.98 -1.64 4.69
C THR A 98 -11.73 -2.52 4.80
N ILE A 99 -11.86 -3.77 5.22
CA ILE A 99 -10.79 -4.78 5.20
C ILE A 99 -10.90 -5.62 3.92
N ASP A 100 -12.09 -6.13 3.62
CA ASP A 100 -12.35 -7.05 2.51
C ASP A 100 -12.05 -6.42 1.15
N VAL A 101 -12.40 -5.15 0.95
CA VAL A 101 -12.17 -4.48 -0.33
C VAL A 101 -10.67 -4.28 -0.61
N PRO A 102 -9.85 -3.74 0.31
CA PRO A 102 -8.39 -3.74 0.15
C PRO A 102 -7.78 -5.13 -0.05
N MET A 103 -8.26 -6.17 0.65
CA MET A 103 -7.82 -7.54 0.39
C MET A 103 -8.09 -7.98 -1.06
N ALA A 104 -9.26 -7.63 -1.60
CA ALA A 104 -9.60 -7.92 -2.98
C ALA A 104 -8.73 -7.15 -3.99
N ILE A 105 -8.37 -5.89 -3.68
CA ILE A 105 -7.42 -5.09 -4.48
C ILE A 105 -6.05 -5.76 -4.49
N ALA A 106 -5.50 -6.13 -3.32
CA ALA A 106 -4.22 -6.82 -3.20
C ALA A 106 -4.21 -8.14 -3.99
N GLY A 107 -5.29 -8.93 -3.89
CA GLY A 107 -5.44 -10.17 -4.64
C GLY A 107 -5.50 -9.98 -6.15
N SER A 108 -6.17 -8.93 -6.65
CA SER A 108 -6.16 -8.59 -8.07
C SER A 108 -4.79 -8.13 -8.53
N ALA A 109 -4.10 -7.30 -7.76
CA ALA A 109 -2.75 -6.85 -8.06
C ALA A 109 -1.75 -8.01 -8.11
N ALA A 110 -1.81 -8.95 -7.17
CA ALA A 110 -0.98 -10.17 -7.20
C ALA A 110 -1.19 -10.98 -8.49
N ARG A 111 -2.45 -11.18 -8.91
CA ARG A 111 -2.77 -11.86 -10.18
C ARG A 111 -2.27 -11.11 -11.42
N VAL A 112 -2.22 -9.78 -11.38
CA VAL A 112 -1.61 -8.96 -12.43
C VAL A 112 -0.10 -9.19 -12.47
N ILE A 113 0.58 -9.22 -11.32
CA ILE A 113 2.02 -9.50 -11.25
C ILE A 113 2.34 -10.89 -11.82
N ASP A 114 1.56 -11.91 -11.46
CA ASP A 114 1.75 -13.27 -12.00
C ASP A 114 1.58 -13.28 -13.53
N LEU A 115 0.56 -12.59 -14.06
CA LEU A 115 0.34 -12.48 -15.50
C LEU A 115 1.44 -11.69 -16.20
N ALA A 116 2.03 -10.69 -15.56
CA ALA A 116 3.16 -9.95 -16.09
C ALA A 116 4.37 -10.88 -16.28
N ARG A 117 4.66 -11.74 -15.31
CA ARG A 117 5.75 -12.74 -15.41
C ARG A 117 5.52 -13.72 -16.58
N ASP A 118 4.28 -14.19 -16.75
CA ASP A 118 3.91 -15.04 -17.89
C ASP A 118 4.21 -14.33 -19.22
N LEU A 119 3.85 -13.04 -19.33
CA LEU A 119 4.01 -12.24 -20.54
C LEU A 119 5.45 -11.77 -20.80
N GLU A 120 6.25 -11.52 -19.77
CA GLU A 120 7.70 -11.23 -19.91
C GLU A 120 8.44 -12.45 -20.49
N THR A 121 8.07 -13.64 -20.03
CA THR A 121 8.70 -14.90 -20.40
C THR A 121 8.30 -15.33 -21.81
N ASN A 122 7.00 -15.34 -22.10
CA ASN A 122 6.45 -15.96 -23.31
C ASN A 122 5.98 -14.97 -24.37
N GLY A 123 5.63 -13.74 -23.95
CA GLY A 123 5.01 -12.76 -24.82
C GLY A 123 5.95 -12.16 -25.86
N ASN A 124 5.46 -11.11 -26.53
CA ASN A 124 6.23 -10.35 -27.51
C ASN A 124 7.51 -9.78 -26.86
N PRO A 125 8.73 -10.17 -27.30
CA PRO A 125 9.97 -9.71 -26.69
C PRO A 125 10.13 -8.19 -26.70
N ASN A 126 9.55 -7.50 -27.69
CA ASN A 126 9.58 -6.04 -27.80
C ASN A 126 8.73 -5.33 -26.74
N LEU A 127 7.87 -6.06 -26.02
CA LEU A 127 6.97 -5.54 -24.99
C LEU A 127 7.33 -6.01 -23.58
N ARG A 128 8.52 -6.59 -23.37
CA ARG A 128 9.00 -6.99 -22.05
C ARG A 128 9.03 -5.81 -21.06
N ALA A 129 9.43 -4.63 -21.53
CA ALA A 129 9.43 -3.42 -20.70
C ALA A 129 8.01 -3.01 -20.28
N ASP A 130 7.01 -3.13 -21.16
CA ASP A 130 5.60 -2.83 -20.83
C ASP A 130 5.06 -3.84 -19.79
N ALA A 131 5.40 -5.12 -19.92
CA ALA A 131 5.02 -6.15 -18.95
C ALA A 131 5.67 -5.91 -17.57
N ALA A 132 6.96 -5.59 -17.54
CA ALA A 132 7.67 -5.25 -16.31
C ALA A 132 7.13 -3.97 -15.65
N ALA A 133 6.80 -2.94 -16.44
CA ALA A 133 6.17 -1.72 -15.94
C ALA A 133 4.81 -2.02 -15.29
N ALA A 134 3.98 -2.88 -15.91
CA ALA A 134 2.72 -3.31 -15.32
C ALA A 134 2.93 -4.07 -13.98
N ALA A 135 3.95 -4.92 -13.89
CA ALA A 135 4.30 -5.61 -12.64
C ALA A 135 4.67 -4.62 -11.52
N ILE A 136 5.46 -3.59 -11.83
CA ILE A 136 5.86 -2.55 -10.86
C ILE A 136 4.64 -1.78 -10.34
N LEU A 137 3.75 -1.36 -11.25
CA LEU A 137 2.50 -0.67 -10.89
C LEU A 137 1.62 -1.54 -10.00
N ALA A 138 1.45 -2.80 -10.36
CA ALA A 138 0.68 -3.75 -9.57
C ALA A 138 1.33 -4.01 -8.19
N GLN A 139 2.65 -4.07 -8.10
CA GLN A 139 3.35 -4.23 -6.82
C GLN A 139 3.16 -3.01 -5.90
N ALA A 140 3.18 -1.80 -6.46
CA ALA A 140 2.87 -0.59 -5.70
C ALA A 140 1.42 -0.66 -5.16
N ALA A 141 0.46 -1.00 -6.02
CA ALA A 141 -0.94 -1.15 -5.64
C ALA A 141 -1.16 -2.23 -4.56
N ALA A 142 -0.52 -3.39 -4.69
CA ALA A 142 -0.57 -4.47 -3.70
C ALA A 142 -0.05 -4.00 -2.34
N THR A 143 1.13 -3.37 -2.33
CA THR A 143 1.75 -2.82 -1.10
C THR A 143 0.83 -1.81 -0.42
N THR A 144 0.22 -0.90 -1.20
CA THR A 144 -0.74 0.08 -0.68
C THR A 144 -1.97 -0.60 -0.10
N ALA A 145 -2.56 -1.57 -0.81
CA ALA A 145 -3.75 -2.28 -0.36
C ALA A 145 -3.50 -3.07 0.93
N GLU A 146 -2.38 -3.78 1.03
CA GLU A 146 -1.97 -4.48 2.24
C GLU A 146 -1.75 -3.54 3.44
N MET A 147 -1.20 -2.36 3.20
CA MET A 147 -1.10 -1.33 4.25
C MET A 147 -2.48 -0.93 4.77
N LEU A 148 -3.46 -0.75 3.88
CA LEU A 148 -4.83 -0.41 4.27
C LEU A 148 -5.52 -1.52 5.07
N VAL A 149 -5.31 -2.79 4.70
CA VAL A 149 -5.77 -3.95 5.49
C VAL A 149 -5.24 -3.85 6.93
N ARG A 150 -3.93 -3.68 7.10
CA ARG A 150 -3.30 -3.58 8.43
C ARG A 150 -3.83 -2.41 9.25
N VAL A 151 -4.01 -1.24 8.62
CA VAL A 151 -4.58 -0.06 9.28
C VAL A 151 -5.99 -0.36 9.79
N ASN A 152 -6.84 -0.96 8.96
CA ASN A 152 -8.25 -1.19 9.30
C ASN A 152 -8.43 -2.33 10.31
N GLU A 153 -7.57 -3.35 10.30
CA GLU A 153 -7.52 -4.39 11.32
C GLU A 153 -7.07 -3.85 12.68
N SER A 154 -6.02 -3.01 12.71
CA SER A 154 -5.48 -2.42 13.96
C SER A 154 -6.45 -1.47 14.65
N ALA A 155 -7.39 -0.88 13.89
CA ALA A 155 -8.42 0.01 14.40
C ALA A 155 -9.59 -0.71 15.08
N ARG A 156 -9.56 -2.05 15.21
CA ARG A 156 -10.54 -2.83 15.96
C ARG A 156 -10.41 -2.51 17.46
N PRO A 157 -11.48 -2.10 18.15
CA PRO A 157 -11.43 -1.97 19.60
C PRO A 157 -10.97 -3.31 20.17
N GLN A 158 -9.91 -3.31 20.99
CA GLN A 158 -9.56 -4.48 21.77
C GLN A 158 -10.76 -4.78 22.66
N ALA A 159 -11.54 -5.80 22.29
CA ALA A 159 -12.53 -6.37 23.20
C ALA A 159 -11.77 -6.68 24.49
N SER A 160 -12.18 -6.03 25.57
CA SER A 160 -11.62 -6.11 26.91
C SER A 160 -11.14 -7.52 27.25
N ARG A 161 -9.86 -7.80 27.01
CA ARG A 161 -9.18 -9.01 27.51
C ARG A 161 -8.79 -8.88 28.98
N ASP A 162 -9.03 -7.72 29.59
CA ASP A 162 -8.62 -7.42 30.97
C ASP A 162 -9.78 -7.30 31.98
N ARG A 163 -10.97 -7.86 31.69
CA ARG A 163 -12.07 -7.95 32.68
C ARG A 163 -12.42 -9.37 33.13
N ALA A 164 -11.40 -10.22 33.23
CA ALA A 164 -11.43 -11.47 33.99
C ALA A 164 -10.34 -11.49 35.08
N GLY A 165 -10.26 -10.39 35.85
CA GLY A 165 -9.51 -10.32 37.10
C GLY A 165 -10.46 -9.86 38.20
N GLY A 166 -11.33 -10.76 38.66
CA GLY A 166 -12.22 -10.48 39.79
C GLY A 166 -11.41 -10.17 41.07
N PRO A 167 -11.89 -9.29 41.96
CA PRO A 167 -11.19 -9.00 43.21
C PRO A 167 -11.21 -10.25 44.09
N GLY A 168 -10.05 -10.90 44.21
CA GLY A 168 -9.82 -11.99 45.15
C GLY A 168 -10.08 -11.49 46.56
N ARG A 169 -11.15 -12.01 47.17
CA ARG A 169 -11.38 -11.97 48.61
C ARG A 169 -10.17 -12.54 49.34
N ALA A 170 -9.63 -11.78 50.26
CA ALA A 170 -8.71 -12.27 51.29
C ALA A 170 -9.41 -13.27 52.22
N PRO A 171 -8.64 -14.18 52.83
CA PRO A 171 -8.87 -14.49 54.23
C PRO A 171 -7.62 -14.26 55.09
N ALA A 172 -7.90 -14.05 56.37
CA ALA A 172 -7.02 -13.57 57.39
C ALA A 172 -5.97 -14.60 57.88
N ARG A 173 -4.79 -14.04 58.19
CA ARG A 173 -3.76 -14.37 59.19
C ARG A 173 -3.95 -15.60 60.09
N SER A 174 -2.86 -16.37 60.25
CA SER A 174 -2.41 -16.91 61.55
C SER A 174 -0.88 -17.01 61.60
N ARG A 175 -0.33 -16.94 62.82
CA ARG A 175 1.06 -16.63 63.23
C ARG A 175 1.95 -17.88 63.37
N GLY A 176 3.28 -17.67 63.41
CA GLY A 176 4.31 -18.57 63.98
C GLY A 176 5.64 -18.47 63.21
N SER A 177 6.57 -17.60 63.61
CA SER A 177 7.77 -17.89 64.43
C SER A 177 8.72 -18.92 63.79
N ASP A 178 9.83 -18.47 63.20
CA ASP A 178 11.18 -18.68 63.72
C ASP A 178 12.27 -18.24 62.73
N ARG A 179 13.34 -17.65 63.27
CA ARG A 179 14.59 -17.29 62.60
C ARG A 179 15.68 -18.17 63.22
N PRO A 180 16.69 -18.62 62.47
CA PRO A 180 17.98 -17.92 62.56
C PRO A 180 18.77 -17.84 61.24
N SER A 181 19.74 -16.91 61.19
CA SER A 181 20.75 -16.70 60.12
C SER A 181 22.11 -17.34 60.52
N PRO A 182 23.24 -17.07 59.82
CA PRO A 182 23.78 -17.56 58.53
C PRO A 182 25.14 -18.32 58.73
N PRO A 183 25.97 -18.64 57.70
CA PRO A 183 27.09 -17.72 57.35
C PRO A 183 27.62 -17.71 55.88
N HIS A 184 28.33 -16.60 55.55
CA HIS A 184 29.53 -16.33 54.70
C HIS A 184 29.88 -17.21 53.45
N THR A 185 30.43 -16.75 52.32
CA THR A 185 31.60 -15.89 51.96
C THR A 185 31.56 -15.62 50.43
N ALA A 186 31.73 -14.38 49.92
CA ALA A 186 32.96 -13.72 49.44
C ALA A 186 33.30 -13.87 47.93
N ARG A 187 33.61 -12.70 47.30
CA ARG A 187 34.45 -12.44 46.09
C ARG A 187 34.01 -13.09 44.77
N GLY A 188 34.15 -12.51 43.58
CA GLY A 188 34.69 -11.29 42.96
C GLY A 188 34.19 -11.39 41.50
N ASP A 189 34.61 -10.70 40.47
CA ASP A 189 35.50 -9.59 40.19
C ASP A 189 35.12 -9.15 38.76
N ARG A 190 35.25 -7.84 38.48
CA ARG A 190 35.56 -7.19 37.19
C ARG A 190 35.05 -7.79 35.86
N SER A 191 34.37 -6.96 35.06
CA SER A 191 34.97 -6.23 33.91
C SER A 191 33.92 -5.74 32.90
N LYS A 192 33.83 -4.41 32.73
CA LYS A 192 33.43 -3.78 31.46
C LYS A 192 34.67 -3.69 30.56
N PRO A 193 34.52 -3.49 29.24
CA PRO A 193 34.75 -2.13 28.77
C PRO A 193 33.73 -1.64 27.74
N ALA A 194 33.55 -0.32 27.76
CA ALA A 194 32.91 0.49 26.73
C ALA A 194 33.96 0.96 25.73
N VAL A 195 33.67 0.95 24.42
CA VAL A 195 34.33 1.79 23.39
C VAL A 195 33.29 2.10 22.30
N ARG A 196 32.66 3.28 22.37
CA ARG A 196 32.85 4.48 21.52
C ARG A 196 32.26 4.39 20.10
N ARG A 197 31.19 5.17 19.90
CA ARG A 197 30.85 5.84 18.64
C ARG A 197 31.95 6.85 18.25
N PRO A 198 32.08 7.16 16.95
CA PRO A 198 32.35 8.53 16.55
C PRO A 198 31.18 9.14 15.77
N GLU A 199 31.11 10.45 15.93
CA GLU A 199 30.07 11.37 15.51
C GLU A 199 30.14 11.73 14.02
N SER A 200 29.03 12.35 13.62
CA SER A 200 28.81 13.17 12.44
C SER A 200 30.01 13.97 11.93
N LEU A 201 30.20 13.94 10.61
CA LEU A 201 30.82 15.03 9.87
C LEU A 201 29.76 15.67 8.96
N ARG A 202 29.30 16.85 9.38
CA ARG A 202 28.81 17.90 8.49
C ARG A 202 30.03 18.59 7.87
N SER A 203 30.10 18.62 6.54
CA SER A 203 30.90 19.55 5.75
C SER A 203 30.00 19.99 4.59
N ARG A 204 29.44 21.20 4.69
CA ARG A 204 29.94 22.46 4.13
C ARG A 204 29.88 22.52 2.60
N SER A 205 28.96 23.38 2.21
CA SER A 205 28.71 24.18 1.02
C SER A 205 29.92 24.76 0.28
N ALA A 206 29.60 25.23 -0.94
CA ALA A 206 30.37 25.94 -1.97
C ALA A 206 30.97 24.99 -3.03
N SER A 207 30.92 25.23 -4.34
CA SER A 207 30.90 26.49 -5.09
C SER A 207 30.62 26.22 -6.58
N ALA A 208 30.16 27.27 -7.29
CA ALA A 208 30.32 27.53 -8.73
C ALA A 208 29.59 26.57 -9.70
N GLY A 209 28.90 27.02 -10.75
CA GLY A 209 29.04 28.25 -11.51
C GLY A 209 28.95 27.83 -12.97
N SER A 210 27.93 28.28 -13.69
CA SER A 210 27.87 28.18 -15.16
C SER A 210 26.94 29.26 -15.70
N GLN A 211 27.55 30.41 -15.98
CA GLN A 211 27.01 31.38 -16.93
C GLN A 211 27.16 30.78 -18.33
N SER A 212 26.05 30.56 -19.03
CA SER A 212 26.07 30.22 -20.46
C SER A 212 25.84 31.49 -21.27
N THR A 213 26.88 31.91 -21.98
CA THR A 213 26.87 32.96 -22.98
C THR A 213 26.45 32.36 -24.34
N ARG A 214 25.40 32.92 -24.97
CA ARG A 214 25.22 32.90 -26.43
C ARG A 214 24.12 33.88 -26.86
N PRO A 215 24.43 34.95 -27.61
CA PRO A 215 23.41 35.79 -28.22
C PRO A 215 23.16 35.48 -29.71
N ALA A 216 21.95 35.85 -30.12
CA ALA A 216 21.45 36.27 -31.44
C ALA A 216 21.33 35.25 -32.60
N ARG A 217 20.07 34.97 -32.97
CA ARG A 217 19.68 34.69 -34.37
C ARG A 217 18.72 35.79 -34.84
N ARG A 218 19.17 36.57 -35.82
CA ARG A 218 18.36 37.42 -36.70
C ARG A 218 17.45 36.55 -37.58
N ARG A 219 16.20 36.95 -37.74
CA ARG A 219 15.41 36.72 -38.96
C ARG A 219 14.66 38.02 -39.29
N GLY A 220 15.13 38.72 -40.32
CA GLY A 220 14.23 39.34 -41.30
C GLY A 220 13.78 38.22 -42.27
N GLU A 221 12.80 38.38 -43.13
CA GLU A 221 12.25 39.58 -43.74
C GLU A 221 10.76 39.36 -44.04
N SER A 222 9.98 40.42 -43.91
CA SER A 222 8.67 40.57 -44.56
C SER A 222 8.86 41.56 -45.71
N ARG A 223 8.52 41.16 -46.92
CA ARG A 223 7.96 41.98 -48.00
C ARG A 223 7.46 41.08 -49.11
#